data_AF-U6D5P4-F1
#
_entry.id   AF-U6D5P4-F1
#
_cell.length_a   1.000
_cell.length_b   1.000
_cell.length_c   1.000
_cell.angle_alpha   90.00
_cell.angle_beta   90.00
_cell.angle_gamma   90.00
#
_symmetry.space_group_name_H-M   'P 1'
#
loop_
_entity.id
_entity.type
_entity.pdbx_description
1 polymer ?
#
loop_
_entity_poly.entity_id
_entity_poly.type
_entity_poly.pdbx_seq_one_letter_code
_entity_poly.pdbx_strand_id
1 'polypeptide(L)'
;MLALLLCGLSLALPPFVRADACKDVSLQNEAPSAGQPFAFDCTHPPLTSGKAHVTWYKYPSKIPVSKNTQSRIHQEQSWILFLPLTQEDSGIYQCVIKTVKRLKE
;
A
#
# COMPACT_ATOMS: atom_id res chain seq x y z
N MET A 1 -27.82 -55.15 15.15
CA MET A 1 -26.94 -54.31 14.31
C MET A 1 -27.81 -53.31 13.55
N LEU A 2 -27.89 -52.05 13.99
CA LEU A 2 -28.22 -50.87 13.18
C LEU A 2 -28.11 -49.64 14.11
N ALA A 3 -26.90 -49.09 14.22
CA ALA A 3 -26.44 -47.89 13.50
C ALA A 3 -26.81 -46.62 14.27
N LEU A 4 -25.83 -46.16 15.06
CA LEU A 4 -25.77 -44.85 15.71
C LEU A 4 -25.96 -43.73 14.68
N LEU A 5 -27.11 -43.07 14.67
CA LEU A 5 -27.31 -41.84 13.90
C LEU A 5 -26.73 -40.66 14.68
N LEU A 6 -25.42 -40.45 14.56
CA LEU A 6 -24.77 -39.20 14.93
C LEU A 6 -25.26 -38.11 13.98
N CYS A 7 -26.19 -37.26 14.43
CA CYS A 7 -26.48 -36.00 13.74
C CYS A 7 -25.21 -35.15 13.76
N GLY A 8 -24.47 -35.21 12.65
CA GLY A 8 -23.26 -34.44 12.45
C GLY A 8 -23.55 -32.95 12.62
N LEU A 9 -22.91 -32.34 13.60
CA LEU A 9 -22.85 -30.89 13.73
C LEU A 9 -22.02 -30.38 12.54
N SER A 10 -22.68 -30.06 11.42
CA SER A 10 -22.03 -29.41 10.29
C SER A 10 -21.61 -28.00 10.72
N LEU A 11 -20.41 -27.89 11.30
CA LEU A 11 -19.66 -26.65 11.38
C LEU A 11 -19.24 -26.30 9.96
N ALA A 12 -20.17 -25.73 9.17
CA ALA A 12 -19.82 -25.08 7.93
C ALA A 12 -18.86 -23.93 8.28
N LEU A 13 -17.56 -24.15 8.08
CA LEU A 13 -16.57 -23.09 8.13
C LEU A 13 -17.01 -22.03 7.12
N PRO A 14 -17.24 -20.77 7.53
CA PRO A 14 -17.60 -19.72 6.59
C PRO A 14 -16.50 -19.63 5.52
N PRO A 15 -16.85 -19.39 4.25
CA PRO A 15 -15.87 -19.31 3.18
C PRO A 15 -14.85 -18.24 3.56
N PHE A 16 -13.58 -18.63 3.64
CA PHE A 16 -12.50 -17.70 3.92
C PHE A 16 -12.52 -16.61 2.86
N VAL A 17 -12.88 -15.38 3.27
CA VAL A 17 -12.71 -14.19 2.44
C VAL A 17 -11.21 -14.00 2.27
N ARG A 18 -10.67 -14.49 1.15
CA ARG A 18 -9.27 -14.30 0.80
C ARG A 18 -9.16 -12.97 0.06
N ALA A 19 -8.59 -11.96 0.72
CA ALA A 19 -8.08 -10.81 -0.02
C ALA A 19 -6.93 -11.30 -0.91
N ASP A 20 -6.92 -10.88 -2.18
CA ASP A 20 -5.78 -11.12 -3.06
C ASP A 20 -4.51 -10.56 -2.40
N ALA A 21 -3.40 -11.30 -2.50
CA ALA A 21 -2.11 -10.80 -2.07
C ALA A 21 -1.69 -9.61 -2.95
N CYS A 22 -1.14 -8.56 -2.34
CA CYS A 22 -0.52 -7.47 -3.10
C CYS A 22 0.72 -7.98 -3.83
N LYS A 23 0.88 -7.59 -5.09
CA LYS A 23 2.11 -7.83 -5.85
C LYS A 23 3.12 -6.77 -5.46
N ASP A 24 4.21 -7.19 -4.84
CA ASP A 24 5.31 -6.30 -4.52
C ASP A 24 6.15 -6.00 -5.77
N VAL A 25 6.48 -4.73 -5.97
CA VAL A 25 7.33 -4.25 -7.07
C VAL A 25 8.42 -3.39 -6.47
N SER A 26 9.69 -3.74 -6.72
CA SER A 26 10.82 -2.90 -6.33
C SER A 26 11.02 -1.81 -7.37
N LEU A 27 11.11 -0.56 -6.92
CA LEU A 27 11.53 0.57 -7.74
C LEU A 27 13.07 0.71 -7.71
N GLN A 28 13.62 1.54 -8.59
CA GLN A 28 15.05 1.88 -8.55
C GLN A 28 15.38 2.66 -7.27
N ASN A 29 16.59 2.49 -6.77
CA ASN A 29 17.07 3.21 -5.60
C ASN A 29 17.37 4.67 -5.96
N GLU A 30 16.91 5.59 -5.13
CA GLU A 30 17.18 7.02 -5.24
C GLU A 30 18.20 7.45 -4.18
N ALA A 31 19.14 8.32 -4.56
CA ALA A 31 20.14 8.89 -3.66
C ALA A 31 20.24 10.43 -3.79
N PRO A 32 19.14 11.16 -3.52
CA PRO A 32 19.13 12.62 -3.57
C PRO A 32 20.01 13.26 -2.48
N SER A 33 20.52 14.45 -2.75
CA SER A 33 21.33 15.22 -1.81
C SER A 33 20.49 15.73 -0.62
N ALA A 34 21.01 15.58 0.60
CA ALA A 34 20.40 16.13 1.79
C ALA A 34 20.35 17.68 1.75
N GLY A 35 19.35 18.25 2.41
CA GLY A 35 19.13 19.71 2.50
C GLY A 35 18.36 20.30 1.32
N GLN A 36 18.10 19.54 0.26
CA GLN A 36 17.31 19.98 -0.89
C GLN A 36 15.87 19.44 -0.81
N PRO A 37 14.90 20.14 -1.43
CA PRO A 37 13.60 19.57 -1.74
C PRO A 37 13.74 18.27 -2.55
N PHE A 38 12.97 17.25 -2.21
CA PHE A 38 12.91 16.01 -2.97
C PHE A 38 11.46 15.54 -3.08
N ALA A 39 11.10 14.99 -4.23
CA ALA A 39 9.79 14.40 -4.46
C ALA A 39 9.93 13.11 -5.27
N PHE A 40 9.05 12.15 -4.99
CA PHE A 40 9.02 10.89 -5.72
C PHE A 40 7.58 10.49 -6.04
N ASP A 41 7.33 10.13 -7.30
CA ASP A 41 6.01 9.75 -7.79
C ASP A 41 5.80 8.24 -7.75
N CYS A 42 4.72 7.78 -7.12
CA CYS A 42 4.31 6.39 -7.19
C CYS A 42 3.43 6.17 -8.43
N THR A 43 4.07 5.90 -9.57
CA THR A 43 3.38 5.49 -10.79
C THR A 43 3.75 4.07 -11.20
N HIS A 44 2.75 3.31 -11.63
CA HIS A 44 2.94 1.98 -12.18
C HIS A 44 1.90 1.72 -13.28
N PRO A 45 2.14 2.19 -14.52
CA PRO A 45 1.21 1.96 -15.62
C PRO A 45 1.02 0.46 -15.91
N PRO A 46 -0.19 0.00 -16.27
CA PRO A 46 -1.43 0.77 -16.44
C PRO A 46 -2.24 0.94 -15.14
N LEU A 47 -1.76 0.41 -14.00
CA LEU A 47 -2.50 0.39 -12.73
C LEU A 47 -2.82 1.80 -12.24
N THR A 48 -1.88 2.74 -12.37
CA THR A 48 -2.07 4.15 -11.97
C THR A 48 -2.73 5.02 -13.04
N SER A 49 -3.03 4.48 -14.23
CA SER A 49 -3.70 5.22 -15.32
C SER A 49 -5.22 5.34 -15.15
N GLY A 50 -5.81 4.62 -14.19
CA GLY A 50 -7.24 4.65 -13.86
C GLY A 50 -7.54 5.35 -12.52
N LYS A 51 -8.71 5.05 -11.94
CA LYS A 51 -9.06 5.48 -10.57
C LYS A 51 -8.30 4.63 -9.53
N ALA A 52 -7.02 4.92 -9.36
CA ALA A 52 -6.16 4.29 -8.38
C ALA A 52 -5.99 5.19 -7.15
N HIS A 53 -6.01 4.60 -5.96
CA HIS A 53 -5.69 5.27 -4.71
C HIS A 53 -4.29 4.88 -4.26
N VAL A 54 -3.41 5.87 -4.15
CA VAL A 54 -2.03 5.69 -3.67
C VAL A 54 -1.94 6.07 -2.19
N THR A 55 -1.19 5.31 -1.41
CA THR A 55 -0.86 5.66 -0.02
C THR A 55 0.60 5.34 0.27
N TRP A 56 1.34 6.32 0.79
CA TRP A 56 2.75 6.19 1.15
C TRP A 56 2.95 5.79 2.62
N TYR A 57 4.00 5.00 2.87
CA TYR A 57 4.43 4.54 4.18
C TYR A 57 5.97 4.58 4.27
N LYS A 58 6.51 4.89 5.44
CA LYS A 58 7.93 4.68 5.76
C LYS A 58 8.07 3.34 6.45
N TYR A 59 8.73 2.35 5.84
CA TYR A 59 8.91 1.04 6.45
C TYR A 59 9.78 1.14 7.72
N PRO A 60 9.49 0.39 8.80
CA PRO A 60 8.41 -0.59 8.98
C PRO A 60 7.10 -0.01 9.53
N SER A 61 6.95 1.32 9.54
CA SER A 61 5.74 1.97 10.04
C SER A 61 4.52 1.59 9.20
N LYS A 62 3.43 1.23 9.87
CA LYS A 62 2.11 1.03 9.28
C LYS A 62 1.28 2.31 9.25
N ILE A 63 1.82 3.41 9.78
CA ILE A 63 1.14 4.71 9.78
C ILE A 63 1.40 5.36 8.42
N PRO A 64 0.35 5.78 7.69
CA PRO A 64 0.51 6.44 6.41
C PRO A 64 1.24 7.79 6.59
N VAL A 65 2.04 8.16 5.59
CA VAL A 65 2.62 9.51 5.52
C VAL A 65 1.49 10.53 5.55
N SER A 66 1.66 11.58 6.34
CA SER A 66 0.66 12.63 6.52
C SER A 66 0.30 13.28 5.19
N LYS A 67 -0.97 13.67 5.03
CA LYS A 67 -1.42 14.53 3.92
C LYS A 67 -1.51 16.02 4.31
N ASN A 68 -1.10 16.35 5.54
CA ASN A 68 -1.03 17.74 5.98
C ASN A 68 0.16 18.41 5.29
N THR A 69 -0.12 19.39 4.42
CA THR A 69 0.89 20.15 3.67
C THR A 69 1.81 20.99 4.57
N GLN A 70 1.44 21.21 5.83
CA GLN A 70 2.32 21.84 6.83
C GLN A 70 3.38 20.87 7.39
N SER A 71 3.22 19.56 7.17
CA SER A 71 4.22 18.57 7.56
C SER A 71 5.40 18.62 6.60
N ARG A 72 6.62 18.62 7.14
CA ARG A 72 7.88 18.61 6.35
C ARG A 72 7.93 17.47 5.34
N ILE A 73 7.44 16.30 5.75
CA ILE A 73 7.21 15.14 4.87
C ILE A 73 5.71 14.95 4.76
N HIS A 74 5.20 15.01 3.54
CA HIS A 74 3.78 14.76 3.29
C HIS A 74 3.54 14.12 1.93
N GLN A 75 2.37 13.50 1.79
CA GLN A 75 1.88 12.97 0.54
C GLN A 75 0.96 13.99 -0.12
N GLU A 76 1.17 14.23 -1.41
CA GLU A 76 0.25 14.95 -2.28
C GLU A 76 -0.06 14.09 -3.51
N GLN A 77 -1.32 13.68 -3.67
CA GLN A 77 -1.75 12.74 -4.73
C GLN A 77 -0.92 11.43 -4.70
N SER A 78 -0.21 11.10 -5.78
CA SER A 78 0.71 9.95 -5.87
C SER A 78 2.13 10.26 -5.42
N TRP A 79 2.43 11.53 -5.12
CA TRP A 79 3.75 11.99 -4.75
C TRP A 79 3.98 11.93 -3.24
N ILE A 80 5.19 11.58 -2.85
CA ILE A 80 5.73 11.90 -1.53
C ILE A 80 6.70 13.07 -1.68
N LEU A 81 6.60 14.06 -0.78
CA LEU A 81 7.40 15.27 -0.80
C LEU A 81 8.19 15.41 0.50
N PHE A 82 9.44 15.84 0.38
CA PHE A 82 10.37 16.14 1.47
C PHE A 82 10.86 17.58 1.32
N LEU A 83 10.49 18.46 2.25
CA LEU A 83 10.72 19.90 2.14
C LEU A 83 11.38 20.50 3.40
N PRO A 84 12.71 20.37 3.59
CA PRO A 84 13.67 19.64 2.77
C PRO A 84 13.85 18.18 3.22
N LEU A 85 14.53 17.39 2.39
CA LEU A 85 15.04 16.06 2.75
C LEU A 85 16.21 16.17 3.73
N THR A 86 16.25 15.32 4.75
CA THR A 86 17.37 15.22 5.69
C THR A 86 18.00 13.82 5.64
N GLN A 87 19.22 13.69 6.17
CA GLN A 87 19.90 12.39 6.22
C GLN A 87 19.12 11.35 7.06
N GLU A 88 18.40 11.78 8.09
CA GLU A 88 17.54 10.94 8.95
C GLU A 88 16.32 10.36 8.21
N ASP A 89 15.97 10.95 7.06
CA ASP A 89 14.85 10.47 6.25
C ASP A 89 15.20 9.21 5.47
N SER A 90 16.48 8.87 5.37
CA SER A 90 16.97 7.67 4.68
C SER A 90 16.24 6.41 5.15
N GLY A 91 15.85 5.56 4.19
CA GLY A 91 15.15 4.32 4.48
C GLY A 91 14.29 3.84 3.33
N ILE A 92 13.58 2.75 3.56
CA ILE A 92 12.66 2.16 2.58
C ILE A 92 11.31 2.85 2.73
N TYR A 93 10.83 3.44 1.63
CA TYR A 93 9.47 3.93 1.50
C TYR A 93 8.67 3.00 0.61
N GLN A 94 7.42 2.78 0.97
CA GLN A 94 6.50 1.90 0.26
C GLN A 94 5.28 2.70 -0.17
N CYS A 95 4.89 2.57 -1.43
CA CYS A 95 3.61 3.08 -1.91
C CYS A 95 2.67 1.92 -2.22
N VAL A 96 1.46 1.97 -1.66
CA VAL A 96 0.42 0.97 -1.87
C VAL A 96 -0.59 1.53 -2.86
N ILE A 97 -0.69 0.90 -4.02
CA ILE A 97 -1.65 1.25 -5.08
C ILE A 97 -2.87 0.35 -4.94
N LYS A 98 -4.03 0.94 -4.60
CA LYS A 98 -5.32 0.25 -4.54
C LYS A 98 -6.16 0.64 -5.76
N THR A 99 -6.46 -0.34 -6.60
CA THR A 99 -7.36 -0.17 -7.74
C THR A 99 -8.73 -0.77 -7.44
N VAL A 100 -9.80 -0.14 -7.93
CA VAL A 100 -11.13 -0.77 -7.92
C VAL A 100 -11.17 -1.70 -9.13
N LYS A 101 -11.06 -3.01 -8.92
CA LYS A 101 -11.32 -3.97 -9.99
C LYS A 101 -12.79 -3.80 -10.39
N ARG A 102 -13.08 -3.24 -11.58
CA ARG A 102 -14.40 -3.48 -12.19
C ARG A 102 -14.43 -4.95 -12.55
N LEU A 103 -15.28 -5.72 -11.88
CA LEU A 103 -15.67 -7.03 -12.38
C LEU A 103 -16.26 -6.77 -13.77
N LYS A 104 -15.64 -7.31 -14.81
CA LYS A 104 -16.29 -7.41 -16.12
C LYS A 104 -17.43 -8.39 -15.93
N GLU A 105 -18.66 -7.92 -16.11
CA GLU A 105 -19.84 -8.77 -16.36
C GLU A 105 -19.62 -9.64 -17.59
#